data_AF-A0A9D7VJ67-F1
#
_entry.id   AF-A0A9D7VJ67-F1
#
_cell.length_a   1.000
_cell.length_b   1.000
_cell.length_c   1.000
_cell.angle_alpha   90.00
_cell.angle_beta   90.00
_cell.angle_gamma   90.00
#
_symmetry.space_group_name_H-M   'P 1'
#
loop_
_entity.id
_entity.type
_entity.pdbx_description
1 polymer ?
#
loop_
_entity_poly.entity_id
_entity_poly.type
_entity_poly.pdbx_seq_one_letter_code
_entity_poly.pdbx_strand_id
1 'polypeptide(L)'
;MNDNIQQLIKASIYKSLPDREEKIILEYLKSIPEIEAYEILKLMVDEKSQITIAMAKKVLHTRDYVTQLFNYGIVKSNAQSIKLWLEFAIPKLGFKSVVRLIEDLNDDTNRLLEKAVYWLPLFVSKNETRSWNLLEKLREKSNCKSI
;
A
#
# COMPACT_ATOMS: atom_id res chain seq x y z
N MET A 1 6.99 18.01 15.75
CA MET A 1 5.75 17.95 14.94
C MET A 1 4.75 18.94 15.53
N ASN A 2 4.13 19.80 14.73
CA ASN A 2 3.18 20.83 15.19
C ASN A 2 1.91 20.17 15.78
N ASP A 3 1.47 20.59 16.97
CA ASP A 3 0.31 20.03 17.68
C ASP A 3 -0.96 20.02 16.83
N ASN A 4 -1.16 21.03 15.97
CA ASN A 4 -2.29 21.09 15.06
C ASN A 4 -2.27 19.95 14.02
N ILE A 5 -1.09 19.65 13.44
CA ILE A 5 -0.94 18.55 12.49
C ILE A 5 -1.19 17.20 13.18
N GLN A 6 -0.70 17.04 14.41
CA GLN A 6 -0.98 15.82 15.19
C GLN A 6 -2.47 15.62 15.43
N GLN A 7 -3.19 16.71 15.76
CA GLN A 7 -4.63 16.66 15.96
C GLN A 7 -5.38 16.31 14.67
N LEU A 8 -4.98 16.86 13.52
CA LEU A 8 -5.57 16.53 12.23
C LEU A 8 -5.31 15.07 11.83
N ILE A 9 -4.09 14.58 12.02
CA ILE A 9 -3.76 13.17 11.77
C ILE A 9 -4.62 12.27 12.68
N LYS A 10 -4.74 12.59 13.97
CA LYS A 10 -5.62 11.84 14.89
C LYS A 10 -7.08 11.90 14.46
N ALA A 11 -7.56 13.06 14.00
CA ALA A 11 -8.93 13.20 13.52
C ALA A 11 -9.21 12.29 12.30
N SER A 12 -8.23 12.10 11.41
CA SER A 12 -8.36 11.24 10.22
C SER A 12 -8.56 9.74 10.51
N ILE A 13 -8.36 9.33 11.76
CA ILE A 13 -8.59 7.96 12.23
C ILE A 13 -10.09 7.70 12.38
N TYR A 14 -10.81 8.66 12.96
CA TYR A 14 -12.19 8.48 13.39
C TYR A 14 -13.21 9.06 12.40
N LYS A 15 -12.78 10.00 11.55
CA LYS A 15 -13.65 10.63 10.56
C LYS A 15 -12.92 10.92 9.26
N SER A 16 -13.69 11.00 8.17
CA SER A 16 -13.21 11.64 6.95
C SER A 16 -12.85 13.09 7.27
N LEU A 17 -11.72 13.54 6.75
CA LEU A 17 -11.35 14.94 6.82
C LEU A 17 -11.90 15.70 5.61
N PRO A 18 -12.24 16.99 5.76
CA PRO A 18 -12.46 17.87 4.64
C PRO A 18 -11.18 18.02 3.79
N ASP A 19 -11.34 18.22 2.48
CA ASP A 19 -10.21 18.40 1.53
C ASP A 19 -9.17 19.42 1.98
N ARG A 20 -9.61 20.50 2.63
CA ARG A 20 -8.73 21.54 3.16
C ARG A 20 -7.80 21.00 4.26
N GLU A 21 -8.30 20.18 5.16
CA GLU A 21 -7.53 19.59 6.26
C GLU A 21 -6.57 18.52 5.73
N GLU A 22 -7.02 17.69 4.79
CA GLU A 22 -6.14 16.74 4.08
C GLU A 22 -4.98 17.45 3.39
N LYS A 23 -5.27 18.59 2.74
CA LYS A 23 -4.24 19.39 2.06
C LYS A 23 -3.20 19.93 3.04
N ILE A 24 -3.60 20.38 4.22
CA ILE A 24 -2.67 20.85 5.26
C ILE A 24 -1.72 19.72 5.70
N ILE A 25 -2.25 18.52 5.93
CA ILE A 25 -1.43 17.34 6.27
C ILE A 25 -0.46 17.02 5.14
N LEU A 26 -0.95 17.02 3.89
CA LEU A 26 -0.13 16.73 2.72
C LEU A 26 1.00 17.74 2.53
N GLU A 27 0.72 19.04 2.66
CA GLU A 27 1.71 20.10 2.54
C GLU A 27 2.79 19.96 3.62
N TYR A 28 2.40 19.63 4.85
CA TYR A 28 3.34 19.34 5.92
C TYR A 28 4.22 18.12 5.63
N LEU A 29 3.63 17.00 5.21
CA LEU A 29 4.39 15.78 4.89
C LEU A 29 5.37 16.00 3.73
N LYS A 30 5.07 16.92 2.82
CA LYS A 30 5.98 17.32 1.73
C LYS A 30 7.07 18.30 2.16
N SER A 31 6.90 19.01 3.28
CA SER A 31 7.87 20.02 3.74
C SER A 31 8.96 19.45 4.64
N ILE A 32 8.82 18.19 5.06
CA ILE A 32 9.79 17.47 5.90
C ILE A 32 10.59 16.44 5.07
N PRO A 33 11.75 15.97 5.56
CA PRO A 33 12.48 14.88 4.92
C PRO A 33 11.62 13.63 4.72
N GLU A 34 11.80 12.92 3.60
CA GLU A 34 10.97 11.77 3.24
C GLU A 34 11.03 10.65 4.30
N ILE A 35 12.16 10.47 4.99
CA ILE A 35 12.30 9.52 6.10
C ILE A 35 11.35 9.88 7.26
N GLU A 36 11.24 11.16 7.61
CA GLU A 36 10.33 11.60 8.67
C GLU A 36 8.88 11.44 8.23
N ALA A 37 8.57 11.73 6.98
CA ALA A 37 7.25 11.49 6.42
C ALA A 37 6.89 10.00 6.40
N TYR A 38 7.85 9.13 6.08
CA TYR A 38 7.67 7.68 6.15
C TYR A 38 7.32 7.21 7.56
N GLU A 39 8.04 7.66 8.59
CA GLU A 39 7.74 7.28 9.98
C GLU A 39 6.34 7.74 10.41
N ILE A 40 5.92 8.94 10.00
CA ILE A 40 4.56 9.43 10.25
C ILE A 40 3.52 8.57 9.51
N LEU A 41 3.74 8.27 8.23
CA LEU A 41 2.83 7.42 7.45
C LEU A 41 2.72 6.02 8.02
N LYS A 42 3.81 5.47 8.55
CA LYS A 42 3.83 4.17 9.24
C LYS A 42 2.96 4.19 10.49
N LEU A 43 3.04 5.24 11.30
CA LEU A 43 2.13 5.44 12.44
C LEU A 43 0.67 5.57 11.98
N MET A 44 0.41 6.28 10.89
CA MET A 44 -0.94 6.40 10.32
C MET A 44 -1.51 5.05 9.86
N VAL A 45 -0.66 4.12 9.38
CA VAL A 45 -1.07 2.74 9.07
C VAL A 45 -1.53 2.02 10.34
N ASP A 46 -0.78 2.15 11.44
CA ASP A 46 -1.10 1.49 12.72
C ASP A 46 -2.42 1.98 13.30
N GLU A 47 -2.64 3.27 13.17
CA GLU A 47 -3.86 3.94 13.59
C GLU A 47 -5.03 3.74 12.59
N LYS A 48 -4.83 3.00 11.50
CA LYS A 48 -5.84 2.73 10.46
C LYS A 48 -6.44 4.01 9.86
N SER A 49 -5.65 5.08 9.76
CA SER A 49 -6.09 6.34 9.16
C SER A 49 -6.51 6.13 7.70
N GLN A 50 -7.68 6.66 7.35
CA GLN A 50 -8.30 6.44 6.03
C GLN A 50 -7.54 7.14 4.89
N ILE A 51 -6.76 8.16 5.20
CA ILE A 51 -6.06 8.99 4.22
C ILE A 51 -4.61 8.53 3.97
N THR A 52 -4.10 7.57 4.76
CA THR A 52 -2.69 7.15 4.75
C THR A 52 -2.16 6.82 3.36
N ILE A 53 -2.87 5.97 2.61
CA ILE A 53 -2.44 5.53 1.28
C ILE A 53 -2.48 6.70 0.28
N ALA A 54 -3.49 7.57 0.39
CA ALA A 54 -3.61 8.75 -0.46
C ALA A 54 -2.45 9.73 -0.25
N MET A 55 -2.00 9.90 1.00
CA MET A 55 -0.83 10.70 1.34
C MET A 55 0.46 10.03 0.88
N ALA A 56 0.65 8.75 1.17
CA ALA A 56 1.83 7.99 0.77
C ALA A 56 2.06 8.01 -0.75
N LYS A 57 0.99 7.91 -1.56
CA LYS A 57 1.05 8.04 -3.02
C LYS A 57 1.71 9.35 -3.48
N LYS A 58 1.52 10.44 -2.73
CA LYS A 58 1.95 11.80 -3.10
C LYS A 58 3.26 12.24 -2.42
N VAL A 59 3.69 11.55 -1.36
CA VAL A 59 4.82 11.95 -0.50
C VAL A 59 6.01 11.02 -0.66
N LEU A 60 5.77 9.70 -0.80
CA LEU A 60 6.85 8.73 -0.93
C LEU A 60 7.26 8.55 -2.39
N HIS A 61 8.54 8.72 -2.68
CA HIS A 61 9.17 8.65 -3.98
C HIS A 61 10.37 7.70 -3.98
N THR A 62 11.09 7.61 -2.87
CA THR A 62 12.22 6.69 -2.72
C THR A 62 11.72 5.26 -2.71
N ARG A 63 12.25 4.45 -3.63
CA ARG A 63 11.84 3.06 -3.84
C ARG A 63 11.90 2.22 -2.56
N ASP A 64 12.89 2.47 -1.72
CA ASP A 64 13.06 1.77 -0.45
C ASP A 64 11.91 2.06 0.53
N TYR A 65 11.59 3.33 0.80
CA TYR A 65 10.47 3.69 1.67
C TYR A 65 9.11 3.22 1.13
N VAL A 66 8.91 3.24 -0.19
CA VAL A 66 7.72 2.67 -0.81
C VAL A 66 7.63 1.17 -0.55
N THR A 67 8.75 0.45 -0.67
CA THR A 67 8.83 -1.00 -0.42
C THR A 67 8.55 -1.30 1.05
N GLN A 68 9.21 -0.60 1.97
CA GLN A 68 9.02 -0.79 3.40
C GLN A 68 7.57 -0.51 3.83
N LEU A 69 6.99 0.61 3.40
CA LEU A 69 5.61 0.95 3.76
C LEU A 69 4.60 -0.03 3.14
N PHE A 70 4.82 -0.44 1.89
CA PHE A 70 3.99 -1.46 1.25
C PHE A 70 4.02 -2.78 2.02
N ASN A 71 5.22 -3.29 2.34
CA ASN A 71 5.38 -4.53 3.10
C ASN A 71 4.70 -4.44 4.47
N TYR A 72 4.85 -3.31 5.16
CA TYR A 72 4.24 -3.07 6.46
C TYR A 72 2.71 -2.99 6.40
N GLY A 73 2.18 -2.28 5.41
CA GLY A 73 0.76 -2.02 5.28
C GLY A 73 -0.04 -3.19 4.72
N ILE A 74 0.52 -3.91 3.75
CA ILE A 74 -0.21 -4.98 3.07
C ILE A 74 -0.49 -6.18 3.97
N VAL A 75 0.42 -6.50 4.90
CA VAL A 75 0.20 -7.59 5.88
C VAL A 75 -0.90 -7.26 6.90
N LYS A 76 -1.14 -5.97 7.16
CA LYS A 76 -2.21 -5.48 8.05
C LYS A 76 -3.55 -5.29 7.33
N SER A 77 -3.58 -5.54 6.03
CA SER A 77 -4.72 -5.21 5.18
C SER A 77 -5.83 -6.26 5.20
N ASN A 78 -7.07 -5.77 5.14
CA ASN A 78 -8.21 -6.59 4.79
C ASN A 78 -8.35 -6.71 3.26
N ALA A 79 -9.28 -7.57 2.81
CA ALA A 79 -9.50 -7.84 1.39
C ALA A 79 -9.81 -6.58 0.56
N GLN A 80 -10.49 -5.59 1.13
CA GLN A 80 -10.85 -4.35 0.44
C GLN A 80 -9.65 -3.40 0.31
N SER A 81 -8.81 -3.32 1.35
CA SER A 81 -7.64 -2.42 1.37
C SER A 81 -6.45 -2.89 0.53
N ILE A 82 -6.35 -4.20 0.20
CA ILE A 82 -5.26 -4.72 -0.64
C ILE A 82 -5.19 -4.02 -1.99
N LYS A 83 -6.35 -3.76 -2.63
CA LYS A 83 -6.40 -3.02 -3.89
C LYS A 83 -5.70 -1.66 -3.77
N LEU A 84 -5.94 -0.92 -2.68
CA LEU A 84 -5.38 0.41 -2.46
C LEU A 84 -3.85 0.35 -2.30
N TRP A 85 -3.33 -0.67 -1.62
CA TRP A 85 -1.88 -0.91 -1.50
C TRP A 85 -1.23 -1.25 -2.84
N LEU A 86 -1.89 -2.06 -3.68
CA LEU A 86 -1.44 -2.36 -5.03
C LEU A 86 -1.41 -1.10 -5.90
N GLU A 87 -2.46 -0.26 -5.85
CA GLU A 87 -2.49 1.03 -6.56
C GLU A 87 -1.40 2.00 -6.09
N PHE A 88 -0.96 1.90 -4.84
CA PHE A 88 0.16 2.69 -4.33
C PHE A 88 1.51 2.17 -4.84
N ALA A 89 1.74 0.87 -4.74
CA ALA A 89 3.05 0.28 -4.97
C ALA A 89 3.35 0.01 -6.45
N ILE A 90 2.38 -0.47 -7.23
CA ILE A 90 2.61 -0.89 -8.63
C ILE A 90 3.17 0.25 -9.49
N PRO A 91 2.63 1.48 -9.46
CA PRO A 91 3.16 2.58 -10.27
C PRO A 91 4.58 2.99 -9.89
N LYS A 92 5.01 2.72 -8.64
CA LYS A 92 6.30 3.15 -8.09
C LYS A 92 7.38 2.07 -8.14
N LEU A 93 6.99 0.81 -7.97
CA LEU A 93 7.89 -0.34 -7.90
C LEU A 93 7.89 -1.22 -9.15
N GLY A 94 6.82 -1.12 -9.95
CA GLY A 94 6.54 -1.99 -11.10
C GLY A 94 5.85 -3.29 -10.68
N PHE A 95 4.98 -3.80 -11.56
CA PHE A 95 4.12 -4.97 -11.32
C PHE A 95 4.91 -6.20 -10.83
N LYS A 96 5.97 -6.57 -11.55
CA LYS A 96 6.83 -7.72 -11.21
C LYS A 96 7.45 -7.62 -9.81
N SER A 97 7.87 -6.42 -9.40
CA SER A 97 8.45 -6.21 -8.06
C SER A 97 7.39 -6.43 -6.99
N VAL A 98 6.19 -5.86 -7.19
CA VAL A 98 5.09 -5.99 -6.24
C VAL A 98 4.65 -7.43 -6.06
N VAL A 99 4.55 -8.20 -7.14
CA VAL A 99 4.20 -9.62 -7.03
C VAL A 99 5.25 -10.41 -6.26
N ARG A 100 6.55 -10.16 -6.49
CA ARG A 100 7.61 -10.81 -5.71
C ARG A 100 7.52 -10.47 -4.23
N LEU A 101 7.28 -9.20 -3.89
CA LEU A 101 7.09 -8.79 -2.49
C LEU A 101 5.90 -9.52 -1.84
N ILE A 102 4.80 -9.70 -2.58
CA ILE A 102 3.64 -10.45 -2.09
C ILE A 102 3.98 -11.93 -1.89
N GLU A 103 4.74 -12.54 -2.82
CA GLU A 103 5.22 -13.90 -2.67
C GLU A 103 6.14 -14.06 -1.44
N ASP A 104 7.05 -13.11 -1.23
CA ASP A 104 8.02 -13.12 -0.13
C ASP A 104 7.35 -12.90 1.25
N LEU A 105 6.26 -12.13 1.29
CA LEU A 105 5.48 -11.87 2.51
C LEU A 105 4.43 -12.93 2.81
N ASN A 106 4.16 -13.82 1.87
CA ASN A 106 3.09 -14.78 2.02
C ASN A 106 3.45 -15.84 3.08
N ASP A 107 2.60 -15.95 4.11
CA ASP A 107 2.74 -16.94 5.16
C ASP A 107 2.11 -18.29 4.76
N ASP A 108 2.20 -19.28 5.65
CA ASP A 108 1.67 -20.62 5.42
C ASP A 108 0.15 -20.65 5.21
N THR A 109 -0.59 -19.59 5.59
CA THR A 109 -2.03 -19.50 5.39
C THR A 109 -2.44 -19.10 3.97
N ASN A 110 -1.51 -18.62 3.16
CA ASN A 110 -1.72 -18.13 1.78
C ASN A 110 -2.76 -17.01 1.62
N ARG A 111 -3.30 -16.47 2.71
CA ARG A 111 -4.43 -15.51 2.67
C ARG A 111 -4.09 -14.21 1.96
N LEU A 112 -2.84 -13.76 2.06
CA LEU A 112 -2.38 -12.56 1.37
C LEU A 112 -2.33 -12.83 -0.14
N LEU A 113 -1.75 -13.96 -0.54
CA LEU A 113 -1.64 -14.37 -1.94
C LEU A 113 -3.02 -14.50 -2.61
N GLU A 114 -3.96 -15.20 -1.97
CA GLU A 114 -5.33 -15.38 -2.48
C GLU A 114 -6.02 -14.04 -2.75
N LYS A 115 -5.96 -13.12 -1.78
CA LYS A 115 -6.57 -11.79 -1.92
C LYS A 115 -5.86 -10.94 -2.96
N ALA A 116 -4.53 -11.03 -3.07
CA ALA A 116 -3.77 -10.31 -4.07
C ALA A 116 -4.08 -10.81 -5.49
N VAL A 117 -4.14 -12.13 -5.68
CA VAL A 117 -4.47 -12.78 -6.97
C VAL A 117 -5.83 -12.34 -7.51
N TYR A 118 -6.78 -12.03 -6.62
CA TYR A 118 -8.07 -11.46 -7.01
C TYR A 118 -7.94 -10.06 -7.63
N TRP A 119 -7.09 -9.18 -7.06
CA TRP A 119 -6.99 -7.78 -7.47
C TRP A 119 -5.95 -7.50 -8.55
N LEU A 120 -4.84 -8.23 -8.58
CA LEU A 120 -3.73 -7.98 -9.50
C LEU A 120 -4.11 -7.97 -11.00
N PRO A 121 -5.09 -8.75 -11.50
CA PRO A 121 -5.54 -8.67 -12.90
C PRO A 121 -5.98 -7.27 -13.35
N LEU A 122 -6.44 -6.42 -12.43
CA LEU A 122 -6.86 -5.05 -12.75
C LEU A 122 -5.69 -4.12 -13.16
N PHE A 123 -4.46 -4.54 -12.88
CA PHE A 123 -3.25 -3.74 -13.13
C PHE A 123 -2.46 -4.20 -14.35
N VAL A 124 -2.92 -5.25 -15.04
CA VAL A 124 -2.26 -5.80 -16.22
C VAL A 124 -3.05 -5.41 -17.46
N SER A 125 -2.39 -4.76 -18.42
CA SER A 125 -3.03 -4.46 -19.71
C SER A 125 -3.30 -5.74 -20.49
N LYS A 126 -4.37 -5.79 -21.29
CA LYS A 126 -4.76 -6.99 -22.04
C LYS A 126 -3.66 -7.56 -22.95
N ASN A 127 -2.78 -6.70 -23.45
CA ASN A 127 -1.73 -7.07 -24.40
C ASN A 127 -0.39 -7.40 -23.72
N GLU A 128 -0.29 -7.33 -22.39
CA GLU A 128 0.98 -7.51 -21.68
C GLU A 128 1.16 -8.95 -21.18
N THR A 129 1.56 -9.83 -22.10
CA THR A 129 1.69 -11.29 -21.88
C THR A 129 2.59 -11.65 -20.68
N ARG A 130 3.64 -10.86 -20.40
CA ARG A 130 4.61 -11.18 -19.34
C ARG A 130 3.97 -11.13 -17.95
N SER A 131 3.21 -10.09 -17.63
CA SER A 131 2.52 -9.99 -16.34
C SER A 131 1.36 -10.97 -16.23
N TRP A 132 0.66 -11.29 -17.33
CA TRP A 132 -0.33 -12.37 -17.34
C TRP A 132 0.27 -13.73 -17.00
N ASN A 133 1.39 -14.11 -17.64
CA ASN A 133 2.09 -15.37 -17.34
C ASN A 133 2.56 -15.42 -15.88
N LEU A 134 2.95 -14.28 -15.31
CA LEU A 134 3.35 -14.18 -13.91
C LEU A 134 2.13 -14.36 -12.98
N LEU A 135 0.97 -13.83 -13.35
CA LEU A 135 -0.29 -14.02 -12.62
C LEU A 135 -0.79 -15.46 -12.65
N GLU A 136 -0.67 -16.16 -13.78
CA GLU A 136 -1.05 -17.57 -13.87
C GLU A 136 -0.20 -18.43 -12.94
N LYS A 137 1.13 -18.24 -12.95
CA LYS A 137 2.02 -18.90 -12.00
C LYS A 137 1.68 -18.61 -10.53
N LEU A 138 1.26 -17.37 -10.25
CA LEU A 138 0.84 -16.97 -8.91
C LEU A 138 -0.46 -17.66 -8.48
N ARG A 139 -1.42 -17.80 -9.41
CA ARG A 139 -2.68 -18.53 -9.21
C ARG A 139 -2.45 -20.01 -8.93
N GLU A 140 -1.59 -20.64 -9.72
CA GLU A 140 -1.20 -22.04 -9.52
C GLU A 140 -0.61 -22.26 -8.13
N LYS A 141 0.31 -21.39 -7.69
CA LYS A 141 0.89 -21.46 -6.33
C LYS A 141 -0.16 -21.29 -5.23
N SER A 142 -1.11 -20.39 -5.40
CA SER A 142 -2.21 -20.19 -4.46
C SER A 142 -3.09 -21.43 -4.33
N ASN A 143 -3.36 -22.13 -5.44
CA ASN A 143 -4.21 -23.31 -5.45
C ASN A 143 -3.50 -24.59 -4.95
N CYS A 144 -2.19 -24.72 -5.17
CA CYS A 144 -1.43 -25.92 -4.80
C CYS A 144 -1.20 -26.12 -3.29
N LYS A 145 -1.42 -25.10 -2.47
CA LYS A 145 -1.19 -25.17 -1.01
C LYS A 145 -2.47 -25.21 -0.17
N SER A 146 -3.64 -25.22 -0.80
CA SER A 146 -4.93 -25.45 -0.12
C SER A 146 -5.17 -26.95 0.02
N ILE A 147 -4.43 -27.60 0.94
CA ILE A 147 -4.67 -28.99 1.38
C ILE A 147 -4.79 -28.99 2.90
#